data_AF-A0A0W0G8B0-F1
#
_entry.id   AF-A0A0W0G8B0-F1
#
_cell.length_a   1.000
_cell.length_b   1.000
_cell.length_c   1.000
_cell.angle_alpha   90.00
_cell.angle_beta   90.00
_cell.angle_gamma   90.00
#
_symmetry.space_group_name_H-M   'P 1'
#
loop_
_entity.id
_entity.type
_entity.pdbx_description
1 polymer ?
#
loop_
_entity_poly.entity_id
_entity_poly.type
_entity_poly.pdbx_seq_one_letter_code
_entity_poly.pdbx_strand_id
1 'polypeptide(L)'
;MSEGVPYLDRPAQQPLDMTTGVKSIILLLPSTSIELLGATTMSSLFPRISIILILTLPLFGICWRTFPGRIRIRGIHLKLYPLTITLSSPSYTRRDAALSLSLSSFYITFHVPRRDNPRWATVSLHQCSLKDKKHYVTIHRIHVTLWLFPSLSGYPPARRTIAFVELHDFRIQVYSSKNTPRWVEQLRRDLLYTMLNEDTRRLDNADLKLELRTARSASFRFDGDSNSDVDGEAPRSTGHIAEPSSSGELNDEAKVTFFADHWHTYNHINSRLYEFGRIDAQLRRSWAGEEGTFVLVSQECRWTRVLNEEELSDRRHSLESPSPLRRLASWLCPPFRLLQTIFSTIIYLCMSPMSLVDLYAPRIDVTFDHFRIRDAELYRHGSLFLQRYIDQRQLWSADIWSRILLSGIGRLLGV
;
A
#
# COMPACT_ATOMS: atom_id res chain seq x y z
N MET A 1 -48.18 -12.88 -18.59
CA MET A 1 -48.41 -12.55 -17.18
C MET A 1 -47.16 -11.87 -16.67
N SER A 2 -47.20 -10.54 -16.60
CA SER A 2 -46.10 -9.65 -16.24
C SER A 2 -46.57 -8.89 -15.02
N GLU A 3 -45.95 -9.15 -13.88
CA GLU A 3 -46.24 -8.44 -12.64
C GLU A 3 -45.42 -7.15 -12.62
N GLY A 4 -46.14 -6.02 -12.69
CA GLY A 4 -45.59 -4.69 -12.58
C GLY A 4 -45.29 -4.36 -11.11
N VAL A 5 -44.07 -3.85 -10.88
CA VAL A 5 -43.66 -3.27 -9.60
C VAL A 5 -44.15 -1.82 -9.55
N PRO A 6 -44.84 -1.38 -8.48
CA PRO A 6 -45.33 -0.01 -8.39
C PRO A 6 -44.19 0.97 -8.06
N TYR A 7 -44.12 2.02 -8.88
CA TYR A 7 -43.30 3.21 -8.64
C TYR A 7 -43.87 3.98 -7.45
N LEU A 8 -43.09 4.13 -6.38
CA LEU A 8 -43.44 4.97 -5.23
C LEU A 8 -43.12 6.43 -5.56
N ASP A 9 -44.16 7.25 -5.64
CA ASP A 9 -44.09 8.70 -5.79
C ASP A 9 -43.33 9.35 -4.63
N ARG A 10 -42.29 10.11 -4.95
CA ARG A 10 -41.65 11.04 -4.02
C ARG A 10 -42.47 12.34 -3.99
N PRO A 11 -42.87 12.85 -2.82
CA PRO A 11 -43.51 14.16 -2.75
C PRO A 11 -42.51 15.28 -3.09
N ALA A 12 -43.00 16.23 -3.88
CA ALA A 12 -42.31 17.45 -4.26
C ALA A 12 -41.91 18.27 -3.03
N GLN A 13 -40.61 18.55 -2.90
CA GLN A 13 -40.10 19.52 -1.93
C GLN A 13 -40.40 20.94 -2.42
N GLN A 14 -41.26 21.65 -1.69
CA GLN A 14 -41.44 23.09 -1.81
C GLN A 14 -40.17 23.82 -1.35
N PRO A 15 -39.82 24.97 -1.96
CA PRO A 15 -38.75 25.83 -1.48
C PRO A 15 -39.22 26.57 -0.23
N LEU A 16 -38.58 26.30 0.92
CA LEU A 16 -38.78 27.08 2.13
C LEU A 16 -37.90 28.34 2.06
N ASP A 17 -38.54 29.48 1.84
CA ASP A 17 -37.98 30.80 2.10
C ASP A 17 -37.68 30.94 3.59
N MET A 18 -36.39 31.07 3.92
CA MET A 18 -35.91 31.53 5.24
C MET A 18 -35.19 32.86 5.07
N THR A 19 -35.97 33.91 4.82
CA THR A 19 -35.58 35.30 5.06
C THR A 19 -36.40 35.82 6.22
N THR A 20 -35.92 35.68 7.45
CA THR A 20 -36.07 36.63 8.58
C THR A 20 -35.60 36.00 9.88
N GLY A 21 -34.82 36.73 10.67
CA GLY A 21 -34.83 36.53 12.13
C GLY A 21 -33.53 36.16 12.83
N VAL A 22 -32.36 36.69 12.45
CA VAL A 22 -31.26 36.90 13.41
C VAL A 22 -30.54 38.22 13.11
N LYS A 23 -31.25 39.32 13.36
CA LYS A 23 -30.65 40.61 13.68
C LYS A 23 -30.96 40.86 15.15
N SER A 24 -29.97 41.37 15.88
CA SER A 24 -30.03 41.78 17.30
C SER A 24 -29.70 40.68 18.31
N ILE A 25 -28.39 40.51 18.59
CA ILE A 25 -27.72 40.39 19.91
C ILE A 25 -26.20 40.30 19.60
N ILE A 26 -25.64 41.32 18.94
CA ILE A 26 -24.18 41.53 18.86
C ILE A 26 -23.95 43.05 18.80
N LEU A 27 -24.29 43.76 19.88
CA LEU A 27 -23.79 45.10 20.14
C LEU A 27 -23.66 45.21 21.67
N LEU A 28 -22.54 45.77 22.10
CA LEU A 28 -22.07 45.92 23.50
C LEU A 28 -21.15 44.81 24.02
N LEU A 29 -20.03 44.60 23.34
CA LEU A 29 -18.78 44.24 24.00
C LEU A 29 -17.72 45.31 23.65
N PRO A 30 -17.02 45.90 24.63
CA PRO A 30 -16.06 46.97 24.41
C PRO A 30 -14.86 46.47 23.59
N SER A 31 -14.50 47.21 22.54
CA SER A 31 -13.40 46.90 21.60
C SER A 31 -12.01 46.87 22.23
N THR A 32 -11.87 47.22 23.51
CA THR A 32 -10.60 47.30 24.24
C THR A 32 -10.21 45.99 24.94
N SER A 33 -11.08 44.97 24.96
CA SER A 33 -10.80 43.69 25.64
C SER A 33 -10.24 42.58 24.73
N ILE A 34 -10.24 42.76 23.40
CA ILE A 34 -9.78 41.73 22.45
C ILE A 34 -8.25 41.77 22.27
N GLU A 35 -7.62 42.94 22.40
CA GLU A 35 -6.16 43.06 22.26
C GLU A 35 -5.40 42.50 23.48
N LEU A 36 -6.00 42.56 24.68
CA LEU A 36 -5.38 42.03 25.91
C LEU A 36 -5.46 40.48 26.01
N LEU A 37 -6.46 39.86 25.36
CA LEU A 37 -6.62 38.40 25.31
C LEU A 37 -5.69 37.74 24.27
N GLY A 38 -5.30 38.47 23.22
CA GLY A 38 -4.33 38.01 22.22
C GLY A 38 -2.89 37.97 22.73
N ALA A 39 -2.50 38.94 23.58
CA ALA A 39 -1.14 39.02 24.12
C ALA A 39 -0.85 37.98 25.22
N THR A 40 -1.85 37.62 26.03
CA THR A 40 -1.71 36.63 27.12
C THR A 40 -1.75 35.18 26.65
N THR A 41 -2.38 34.89 25.51
CA THR A 41 -2.41 33.53 24.93
C THR A 41 -1.12 33.17 24.20
N MET A 42 -0.46 34.14 23.55
CA MET A 42 0.83 33.94 22.86
C MET A 42 1.99 33.59 23.81
N SER A 43 2.07 34.19 25.01
CA SER A 43 3.17 33.91 25.96
C SER A 43 3.11 32.49 26.54
N SER A 44 1.92 31.88 26.61
CA SER A 44 1.72 30.51 27.13
C SER A 44 2.09 29.41 26.13
N LEU A 45 2.21 29.73 24.84
CA LEU A 45 2.54 28.77 23.79
C LEU A 45 4.06 28.52 23.66
N PHE A 46 4.89 29.54 23.92
CA PHE A 46 6.35 29.44 23.87
C PHE A 46 6.95 28.35 24.77
N PRO A 47 6.61 28.23 26.07
CA PRO A 47 7.17 27.17 26.92
C PRO A 47 6.71 25.77 26.47
N ARG A 48 5.52 25.65 25.86
CA ARG A 48 4.97 24.36 25.41
C ARG A 48 5.64 23.86 24.12
N ILE A 49 5.92 24.76 23.18
CA ILE A 49 6.71 24.42 21.97
C ILE A 49 8.13 24.00 22.37
N SER A 50 8.71 24.66 23.38
CA SER A 50 10.04 24.31 23.89
C SER A 50 10.12 22.90 24.47
N ILE A 51 9.11 22.45 25.24
CA ILE A 51 9.09 21.09 25.83
C ILE A 51 9.05 20.01 24.74
N ILE A 52 8.30 20.22 23.66
CA ILE A 52 8.22 19.27 22.54
C ILE A 52 9.56 19.21 21.78
N LEU A 53 10.18 20.37 21.54
CA LEU A 53 11.48 20.43 20.90
C LEU A 53 12.54 19.72 21.77
N ILE A 54 12.48 19.90 23.09
CA ILE A 54 13.36 19.23 24.05
C ILE A 54 13.12 17.72 24.10
N LEU A 55 11.89 17.22 23.93
CA LEU A 55 11.59 15.77 23.93
C LEU A 55 11.90 15.09 22.58
N THR A 56 11.77 15.80 21.47
CA THR A 56 12.03 15.25 20.13
C THR A 56 13.51 15.21 19.79
N LEU A 57 14.31 16.16 20.27
CA LEU A 57 15.77 16.19 20.08
C LEU A 57 16.53 14.96 20.61
N PRO A 58 16.28 14.42 21.82
CA PRO A 58 16.96 13.22 22.31
C PRO A 58 16.51 11.97 21.54
N LEU A 59 15.24 11.87 21.14
CA LEU A 59 14.78 10.79 20.26
C LEU A 59 15.51 10.84 18.91
N PHE A 60 15.62 12.03 18.33
CA PHE A 60 16.39 12.24 17.11
C PHE A 60 17.88 11.89 17.31
N GLY A 61 18.47 12.29 18.43
CA GLY A 61 19.86 11.97 18.79
C GLY A 61 20.10 10.47 18.98
N ILE A 62 19.17 9.76 19.63
CA ILE A 62 19.21 8.29 19.79
C ILE A 62 19.08 7.63 18.41
N CYS A 63 18.09 8.02 17.61
CA CYS A 63 17.93 7.52 16.24
C CYS A 63 19.20 7.78 15.42
N TRP A 64 19.73 8.99 15.43
CA TRP A 64 20.95 9.35 14.70
C TRP A 64 22.15 8.49 15.12
N ARG A 65 22.32 8.25 16.43
CA ARG A 65 23.40 7.40 16.96
C ARG A 65 23.28 5.94 16.52
N THR A 66 22.06 5.47 16.23
CA THR A 66 21.82 4.10 15.73
C THR A 66 22.09 3.90 14.24
N PHE A 67 22.46 4.95 13.49
CA PHE A 67 22.87 4.84 12.08
C PHE A 67 24.39 4.94 11.90
N PRO A 68 25.17 3.90 12.27
CA PRO A 68 26.60 3.87 11.99
C PRO A 68 26.80 3.73 10.48
N GLY A 69 27.12 4.83 9.82
CA GLY A 69 27.45 4.84 8.41
C GLY A 69 28.03 6.18 7.98
N ARG A 70 28.67 6.19 6.82
CA ARG A 70 29.21 7.40 6.24
C ARG A 70 28.20 7.99 5.28
N ILE A 71 27.67 9.16 5.63
CA ILE A 71 26.87 9.99 4.74
C ILE A 71 27.82 10.90 3.98
N ARG A 72 27.75 10.90 2.65
CA ARG A 72 28.46 11.84 1.78
C ARG A 72 27.43 12.65 1.01
N ILE A 73 27.50 13.97 1.17
CA ILE A 73 26.67 14.94 0.46
C ILE A 73 27.63 15.81 -0.35
N ARG A 74 27.47 15.89 -1.67
CA ARG A 74 28.38 16.66 -2.53
C ARG A 74 28.08 18.14 -2.53
N GLY A 75 26.80 18.51 -2.42
CA GLY A 75 26.37 19.89 -2.45
C GLY A 75 24.99 20.04 -1.82
N ILE A 76 24.79 21.18 -1.17
CA ILE A 76 23.51 21.61 -0.60
C ILE A 76 23.16 22.92 -1.27
N HIS A 77 22.04 22.97 -1.97
CA HIS A 77 21.50 24.19 -2.55
C HIS A 77 20.21 24.55 -1.85
N LEU A 78 20.16 25.75 -1.27
CA LEU A 78 18.99 26.30 -0.60
C LEU A 78 18.39 27.38 -1.50
N LYS A 79 17.12 27.22 -1.87
CA LYS A 79 16.31 28.29 -2.44
C LYS A 79 15.34 28.77 -1.36
N LEU A 80 15.24 30.07 -1.16
CA LEU A 80 14.44 30.65 -0.08
C LEU A 80 12.95 30.75 -0.40
N TYR A 81 12.59 30.98 -1.66
CA TYR A 81 11.19 31.11 -2.07
C TYR A 81 10.88 30.40 -3.41
N PRO A 82 10.06 29.33 -3.39
CA PRO A 82 9.65 28.57 -2.20
C PRO A 82 10.88 28.00 -1.47
N LEU A 83 10.74 27.71 -0.16
CA LEU A 83 11.83 27.12 0.61
C LEU A 83 12.08 25.71 0.09
N THR A 84 13.13 25.55 -0.72
CA THR A 84 13.51 24.29 -1.34
C THR A 84 14.94 23.94 -0.94
N ILE A 85 15.10 22.78 -0.33
CA ILE A 85 16.39 22.19 0.01
C ILE A 85 16.70 21.13 -1.05
N THR A 86 17.80 21.32 -1.77
CA THR A 86 18.30 20.36 -2.75
C THR A 86 19.62 19.78 -2.25
N LEU A 87 19.72 18.45 -2.21
CA LEU A 87 20.97 17.74 -1.92
C LEU A 87 21.42 17.02 -3.20
N SER A 88 22.63 17.33 -3.64
CA SER A 88 23.23 16.75 -4.85
C SER A 88 23.97 15.47 -4.49
N SER A 89 23.58 14.38 -5.15
CA SER A 89 24.17 13.04 -5.03
C SER A 89 24.39 12.53 -3.60
N PRO A 90 23.39 12.56 -2.70
CA PRO A 90 23.56 12.00 -1.37
C PRO A 90 23.81 10.50 -1.48
N SER A 91 24.84 10.03 -0.77
CA SER A 91 25.16 8.61 -0.70
C SER A 91 25.41 8.21 0.75
N TYR A 92 24.94 7.02 1.11
CA TYR A 92 25.12 6.43 2.41
C TYR A 92 25.72 5.04 2.24
N THR A 93 26.83 4.80 2.93
CA THR A 93 27.50 3.50 2.91
C THR A 93 27.72 3.01 4.32
N ARG A 94 27.30 1.77 4.60
CA ARG A 94 27.53 1.07 5.86
C ARG A 94 28.40 -0.16 5.61
N ARG A 95 29.63 -0.13 6.13
CA ARG A 95 30.67 -1.15 5.85
C ARG A 95 30.24 -2.54 6.29
N ASP A 96 29.72 -2.68 7.49
CA ASP A 96 29.44 -4.00 8.10
C ASP A 96 28.32 -4.75 7.37
N ALA A 97 27.34 -4.01 6.85
CA ALA A 97 26.15 -4.57 6.21
C ALA A 97 26.32 -4.77 4.70
N ALA A 98 27.41 -4.30 4.08
CA ALA A 98 27.51 -4.10 2.62
C ALA A 98 26.26 -3.38 2.04
N LEU A 99 25.69 -2.49 2.83
CA LEU A 99 24.53 -1.69 2.46
C LEU A 99 25.03 -0.36 1.88
N SER A 100 24.66 -0.11 0.64
CA SER A 100 24.93 1.15 -0.05
C SER A 100 23.63 1.71 -0.60
N LEU A 101 23.33 2.95 -0.23
CA LEU A 101 22.23 3.74 -0.74
C LEU A 101 22.84 4.90 -1.52
N SER A 102 22.46 5.05 -2.78
CA SER A 102 22.83 6.20 -3.58
C SER A 102 21.58 6.82 -4.20
N LEU A 103 21.59 8.15 -4.23
CA LEU A 103 20.55 8.99 -4.80
C LEU A 103 21.24 9.94 -5.77
N SER A 104 20.64 10.22 -6.93
CA SER A 104 21.18 11.25 -7.83
C SER A 104 20.93 12.65 -7.28
N SER A 105 19.72 12.88 -6.79
CA SER A 105 19.25 14.14 -6.25
C SER A 105 18.11 13.91 -5.26
N PHE A 106 18.03 14.83 -4.30
CA PHE A 106 17.04 14.86 -3.24
C PHE A 106 16.51 16.28 -3.15
N TYR A 107 15.19 16.44 -3.20
CA TYR A 107 14.51 17.72 -3.12
C TYR A 107 13.47 17.68 -2.02
N ILE A 108 13.49 18.65 -1.12
CA ILE A 108 12.36 18.94 -0.23
C ILE A 108 11.90 20.35 -0.55
N THR A 109 10.62 20.50 -0.85
CA THR A 109 9.98 21.82 -0.97
C THR A 109 8.93 21.96 0.11
N PHE A 110 9.05 23.01 0.92
CA PHE A 110 8.06 23.35 1.94
C PHE A 110 6.98 24.24 1.33
N HIS A 111 5.74 23.98 1.72
CA HIS A 111 4.55 24.71 1.28
C HIS A 111 3.85 25.29 2.50
N VAL A 112 3.23 26.46 2.32
CA VAL A 112 2.30 26.98 3.32
C VAL A 112 0.97 26.24 3.14
N PRO A 113 0.52 25.43 4.12
CA PRO A 113 -0.72 24.68 3.98
C PRO A 113 -1.90 25.64 3.82
N ARG A 114 -2.76 25.36 2.85
CA ARG A 114 -4.00 26.11 2.58
C ARG A 114 -5.20 25.21 2.83
N ARG A 115 -6.39 25.80 3.03
CA ARG A 115 -7.64 25.03 3.20
C ARG A 115 -7.89 24.07 2.03
N ASP A 116 -7.65 24.55 0.82
CA ASP A 116 -7.85 23.76 -0.41
C ASP A 116 -6.68 22.81 -0.72
N ASN A 117 -5.54 23.00 -0.05
CA ASN A 117 -4.34 22.21 -0.25
C ASN A 117 -3.55 22.11 1.07
N PRO A 118 -3.87 21.13 1.94
CA PRO A 118 -3.25 20.99 3.26
C PRO A 118 -1.82 20.43 3.21
N ARG A 119 -1.20 20.34 2.03
CA ARG A 119 0.18 19.89 1.89
C ARG A 119 1.13 20.91 2.53
N TRP A 120 2.04 20.44 3.35
CA TRP A 120 3.07 21.29 3.97
C TRP A 120 4.47 21.00 3.44
N ALA A 121 4.69 19.81 2.87
CA ALA A 121 5.96 19.46 2.26
C ALA A 121 5.77 18.47 1.11
N THR A 122 6.65 18.58 0.12
CA THR A 122 6.80 17.60 -0.97
C THR A 122 8.26 17.18 -1.02
N VAL A 123 8.51 15.88 -0.93
CA VAL A 123 9.84 15.28 -1.03
C VAL A 123 9.94 14.56 -2.37
N SER A 124 10.99 14.82 -3.14
CA SER A 124 11.28 14.11 -4.39
C SER A 124 12.68 13.52 -4.34
N LEU A 125 12.78 12.23 -4.61
CA LEU A 125 14.04 11.48 -4.70
C LEU A 125 14.17 10.99 -6.14
N HIS A 126 15.35 11.12 -6.74
CA HIS A 126 15.60 10.65 -8.10
C HIS A 126 16.72 9.63 -8.14
N GLN A 127 16.55 8.60 -8.98
CA GLN A 127 17.48 7.51 -9.21
C GLN A 127 17.99 6.93 -7.88
N CYS A 128 17.06 6.47 -7.05
CA CYS A 128 17.38 5.80 -5.81
C CYS A 128 17.86 4.38 -6.12
N SER A 129 19.04 4.00 -5.66
CA SER A 129 19.52 2.64 -5.71
C SER A 129 19.98 2.20 -4.33
N LEU A 130 19.39 1.13 -3.83
CA LEU A 130 19.73 0.48 -2.58
C LEU A 130 20.30 -0.90 -2.90
N LYS A 131 21.59 -1.09 -2.63
CA LYS A 131 22.25 -2.39 -2.75
C LYS A 131 22.53 -2.92 -1.36
N ASP A 132 22.10 -4.15 -1.12
CA ASP A 132 22.32 -4.93 0.10
C ASP A 132 22.84 -6.33 -0.31
N LYS A 133 23.31 -7.13 0.66
CA LYS A 133 23.75 -8.51 0.43
C LYS A 133 22.62 -9.42 -0.06
N LYS A 134 21.37 -9.07 0.27
CA LYS A 134 20.20 -9.93 0.04
C LYS A 134 19.39 -9.53 -1.19
N HIS A 135 19.45 -8.25 -1.57
CA HIS A 135 18.60 -7.68 -2.60
C HIS A 135 19.21 -6.41 -3.17
N TYR A 136 18.73 -6.04 -4.35
CA TYR A 136 19.02 -4.78 -5.00
C TYR A 136 17.70 -4.10 -5.37
N VAL A 137 17.50 -2.86 -4.92
CA VAL A 137 16.31 -2.07 -5.21
C VAL A 137 16.73 -0.86 -6.02
N THR A 138 16.01 -0.60 -7.10
CA THR A 138 16.15 0.62 -7.88
C THR A 138 14.80 1.27 -8.03
N ILE A 139 14.76 2.60 -7.86
CA ILE A 139 13.54 3.38 -7.99
C ILE A 139 13.91 4.64 -8.77
N HIS A 140 13.30 4.83 -9.93
CA HIS A 140 13.64 5.96 -10.79
C HIS A 140 13.25 7.29 -10.13
N ARG A 141 12.05 7.37 -9.56
CA ARG A 141 11.58 8.56 -8.87
C ARG A 141 10.65 8.19 -7.72
N ILE A 142 10.89 8.77 -6.55
CA ILE A 142 9.98 8.71 -5.40
C ILE A 142 9.44 10.10 -5.16
N HIS A 143 8.13 10.26 -5.18
CA HIS A 143 7.46 11.52 -4.87
C HIS A 143 6.58 11.34 -3.64
N VAL A 144 6.93 12.00 -2.55
CA VAL A 144 6.19 11.95 -1.28
C VAL A 144 5.51 13.28 -1.05
N THR A 145 4.19 13.28 -0.94
CA THR A 145 3.41 14.44 -0.53
C THR A 145 3.01 14.29 0.93
N LEU A 146 3.43 15.23 1.76
CA LEU A 146 3.15 15.24 3.19
C LEU A 146 2.02 16.22 3.49
N TRP A 147 0.99 15.74 4.19
CA TRP A 147 -0.20 16.51 4.56
C TRP A 147 -0.19 16.84 6.05
N LEU A 148 -0.67 18.05 6.37
CA LEU A 148 -0.74 18.54 7.73
C LEU A 148 -2.19 18.41 8.20
N PHE A 149 -2.44 17.54 9.18
CA PHE A 149 -3.76 17.32 9.79
C PHE A 149 -4.90 17.12 8.77
N PRO A 150 -4.89 16.03 8.00
CA PRO A 150 -5.98 15.76 7.04
C PRO A 150 -7.37 15.72 7.70
N SER A 151 -7.44 15.44 9.00
CA SER A 151 -8.68 15.45 9.77
C SER A 151 -9.29 16.85 9.98
N LEU A 152 -8.50 17.92 9.93
CA LEU A 152 -8.94 19.29 10.25
C LEU A 152 -9.35 20.11 9.02
N SER A 153 -8.83 19.78 7.85
CA SER A 153 -9.03 20.61 6.64
C SER A 153 -10.40 20.44 5.97
N GLY A 154 -11.27 19.54 6.45
CA GLY A 154 -12.53 19.22 5.78
C GLY A 154 -12.34 18.62 4.38
N TYR A 155 -11.10 18.26 4.04
CA TYR A 155 -10.75 17.60 2.78
C TYR A 155 -11.41 16.23 2.74
N PRO A 156 -11.75 15.69 1.54
CA PRO A 156 -12.48 14.44 1.41
C PRO A 156 -11.92 13.34 2.34
N PRO A 157 -12.80 12.60 3.03
CA PRO A 157 -12.42 11.60 4.03
C PRO A 157 -11.48 10.50 3.51
N ALA A 158 -11.36 10.37 2.18
CA ALA A 158 -10.49 9.44 1.47
C ALA A 158 -8.98 9.64 1.72
N ARG A 159 -8.56 10.72 2.39
CA ARG A 159 -7.14 11.11 2.49
C ARG A 159 -6.70 11.37 3.93
N ARG A 160 -6.96 10.42 4.84
CA ARG A 160 -6.46 10.46 6.23
C ARG A 160 -4.98 10.10 6.38
N THR A 161 -4.34 9.70 5.31
CA THR A 161 -2.91 9.40 5.30
C THR A 161 -2.10 10.68 5.50
N ILE A 162 -0.96 10.55 6.17
CA ILE A 162 -0.07 11.68 6.43
C ILE A 162 0.83 11.88 5.22
N ALA A 163 1.13 10.78 4.53
CA ALA A 163 1.99 10.74 3.37
C ALA A 163 1.29 9.98 2.25
N PHE A 164 1.28 10.59 1.08
CA PHE A 164 1.03 9.91 -0.17
C PHE A 164 2.38 9.71 -0.87
N VAL A 165 2.72 8.46 -1.15
CA VAL A 165 4.00 8.06 -1.75
C VAL A 165 3.75 7.51 -3.14
N GLU A 166 4.36 8.13 -4.14
CA GLU A 166 4.34 7.69 -5.53
C GLU A 166 5.72 7.15 -5.92
N LEU A 167 5.77 5.89 -6.38
CA LEU A 167 6.98 5.17 -6.74
C LEU A 167 7.01 4.88 -8.25
N HIS A 168 7.83 5.62 -9.00
CA HIS A 168 8.01 5.39 -10.44
C HIS A 168 9.15 4.41 -10.72
N ASP A 169 8.88 3.44 -11.60
CA ASP A 169 9.79 2.36 -12.00
C ASP A 169 10.44 1.69 -10.79
N PHE A 170 9.60 1.20 -9.88
CA PHE A 170 10.06 0.48 -8.70
C PHE A 170 10.50 -0.92 -9.13
N ARG A 171 11.79 -1.23 -9.02
CA ARG A 171 12.34 -2.54 -9.33
C ARG A 171 13.07 -3.11 -8.14
N ILE A 172 12.80 -4.36 -7.81
CA ILE A 172 13.49 -5.11 -6.77
C ILE A 172 13.95 -6.46 -7.31
N GLN A 173 15.25 -6.70 -7.19
CA GLN A 173 15.87 -7.99 -7.44
C GLN A 173 16.27 -8.63 -6.12
N VAL A 174 15.68 -9.78 -5.82
CA VAL A 174 15.99 -10.59 -4.63
C VAL A 174 16.85 -11.76 -5.07
N TYR A 175 18.07 -11.85 -4.57
CA TYR A 175 19.00 -12.88 -5.04
C TYR A 175 18.55 -14.29 -4.67
N SER A 176 17.86 -14.46 -3.53
CA SER A 176 17.35 -15.76 -3.06
C SER A 176 16.08 -15.60 -2.25
N SER A 177 15.08 -16.45 -2.50
CA SER A 177 13.81 -16.50 -1.75
C SER A 177 14.01 -16.64 -0.24
N LYS A 178 15.04 -17.40 0.18
CA LYS A 178 15.38 -17.61 1.59
C LYS A 178 15.77 -16.33 2.32
N ASN A 179 16.31 -15.36 1.60
CA ASN A 179 16.84 -14.11 2.14
C ASN A 179 15.96 -12.90 1.76
N THR A 180 14.67 -13.11 1.57
CA THR A 180 13.72 -12.02 1.29
C THR A 180 13.80 -10.94 2.39
N PRO A 181 13.88 -9.64 2.06
CA PRO A 181 13.91 -8.59 3.05
C PRO A 181 12.57 -8.54 3.82
N ARG A 182 12.63 -8.30 5.14
CA ARG A 182 11.47 -8.38 6.05
C ARG A 182 10.25 -7.57 5.61
N TRP A 183 10.45 -6.43 4.95
CA TRP A 183 9.35 -5.59 4.49
C TRP A 183 8.63 -6.18 3.27
N VAL A 184 9.35 -6.87 2.37
CA VAL A 184 8.73 -7.65 1.27
C VAL A 184 8.01 -8.88 1.84
N GLU A 185 8.63 -9.53 2.82
CA GLU A 185 8.04 -10.66 3.54
C GLU A 185 6.72 -10.24 4.22
N GLN A 186 6.69 -9.09 4.90
CA GLN A 186 5.47 -8.55 5.50
C GLN A 186 4.41 -8.22 4.45
N LEU A 187 4.77 -7.52 3.36
CA LEU A 187 3.84 -7.22 2.27
C LEU A 187 3.23 -8.51 1.70
N ARG A 188 4.07 -9.51 1.47
CA ARG A 188 3.66 -10.83 0.99
C ARG A 188 2.70 -11.48 1.98
N ARG A 189 3.00 -11.49 3.29
CA ARG A 189 2.10 -12.03 4.32
C ARG A 189 0.76 -11.34 4.35
N ASP A 190 0.74 -10.01 4.26
CA ASP A 190 -0.48 -9.23 4.25
C ASP A 190 -1.34 -9.60 3.04
N LEU A 191 -0.75 -9.67 1.85
CA LEU A 191 -1.45 -10.07 0.63
C LEU A 191 -1.93 -11.53 0.69
N LEU A 192 -1.08 -12.46 1.13
CA LEU A 192 -1.45 -13.87 1.28
C LEU A 192 -2.60 -14.04 2.28
N TYR A 193 -2.56 -13.33 3.40
CA TYR A 193 -3.65 -13.34 4.36
C TYR A 193 -4.94 -12.87 3.70
N THR A 194 -4.93 -11.78 2.92
CA THR A 194 -6.16 -11.34 2.22
C THR A 194 -6.68 -12.35 1.20
N MET A 195 -5.79 -12.99 0.45
CA MET A 195 -6.17 -14.00 -0.55
C MET A 195 -6.81 -15.22 0.11
N LEU A 196 -6.23 -15.68 1.23
CA LEU A 196 -6.71 -16.86 1.94
C LEU A 196 -8.03 -16.62 2.68
N ASN A 197 -8.31 -15.40 3.13
CA ASN A 197 -9.60 -15.06 3.75
C ASN A 197 -10.67 -14.64 2.72
N GLU A 198 -10.42 -14.86 1.43
CA GLU A 198 -11.38 -14.66 0.34
C GLU A 198 -11.89 -13.22 0.17
N ASP A 199 -11.15 -12.21 0.63
CA ASP A 199 -11.53 -10.79 0.51
C ASP A 199 -11.17 -10.16 -0.84
N THR A 200 -11.31 -10.94 -1.92
CA THR A 200 -11.16 -10.41 -3.28
C THR A 200 -12.45 -9.70 -3.68
N ARG A 201 -12.37 -8.38 -3.85
CA ARG A 201 -13.51 -7.53 -4.20
C ARG A 201 -13.77 -7.50 -5.70
N ARG A 202 -12.70 -7.62 -6.50
CA ARG A 202 -12.74 -7.63 -7.96
C ARG A 202 -11.54 -8.40 -8.50
N LEU A 203 -11.74 -9.19 -9.55
CA LEU A 203 -10.69 -9.88 -10.28
C LEU A 203 -11.21 -10.08 -11.71
N ASP A 204 -10.57 -9.42 -12.67
CA ASP A 204 -10.96 -9.47 -14.07
C ASP A 204 -9.90 -10.25 -14.86
N ASN A 205 -10.32 -10.98 -15.90
CA ASN A 205 -9.44 -11.65 -16.88
C ASN A 205 -8.28 -12.46 -16.26
N ALA A 206 -8.53 -13.24 -15.21
CA ALA A 206 -7.50 -14.09 -14.63
C ALA A 206 -7.23 -15.31 -15.52
N ASP A 207 -5.98 -15.49 -15.95
CA ASP A 207 -5.54 -16.64 -16.73
C ASP A 207 -4.27 -17.27 -16.13
N LEU A 208 -4.22 -18.60 -16.16
CA LEU A 208 -3.10 -19.39 -15.68
C LEU A 208 -2.68 -20.36 -16.77
N LYS A 209 -1.51 -20.11 -17.35
CA LYS A 209 -0.95 -20.95 -18.40
C LYS A 209 0.25 -21.73 -17.88
N LEU A 210 0.18 -23.05 -18.04
CA LEU A 210 1.26 -23.98 -17.75
C LEU A 210 1.90 -24.44 -19.07
N GLU A 211 3.16 -24.10 -19.27
CA GLU A 211 3.97 -24.55 -20.41
C GLU A 211 5.02 -25.54 -19.89
N LEU A 212 4.90 -26.81 -20.29
CA LEU A 212 5.88 -27.84 -20.00
C LEU A 212 6.75 -28.04 -21.24
N ARG A 213 8.01 -27.60 -21.19
CA ARG A 213 8.98 -27.83 -22.26
C ARG A 213 9.84 -29.02 -21.88
N THR A 214 9.60 -30.16 -22.52
CA THR A 214 10.50 -31.31 -22.46
C THR A 214 11.47 -31.25 -23.64
N ALA A 215 12.76 -31.25 -23.35
CA ALA A 215 13.89 -31.26 -24.28
C ALA A 215 13.76 -32.34 -25.37
N ARG A 216 13.01 -33.41 -25.10
CA ARG A 216 12.74 -34.51 -26.05
C ARG A 216 11.86 -34.17 -27.24
N SER A 217 11.30 -32.96 -27.33
CA SER A 217 10.52 -32.56 -28.53
C SER A 217 11.39 -32.04 -29.68
N ALA A 218 12.71 -31.95 -29.50
CA ALA A 218 13.64 -31.72 -30.60
C ALA A 218 13.85 -33.03 -31.40
N SER A 219 13.10 -33.12 -32.50
CA SER A 219 13.29 -33.99 -33.67
C SER A 219 13.24 -35.52 -33.47
N PHE A 220 12.03 -36.06 -33.36
CA PHE A 220 11.65 -37.13 -34.28
C PHE A 220 11.06 -36.44 -35.53
N ARG A 221 11.92 -35.83 -36.35
CA ARG A 221 11.55 -35.52 -37.73
C ARG A 221 11.55 -36.87 -38.44
N PHE A 222 10.37 -37.44 -38.61
CA PHE A 222 10.19 -38.45 -39.65
C PHE A 222 10.39 -37.67 -40.95
N ASP A 223 11.52 -37.87 -41.63
CA ASP A 223 11.78 -37.35 -42.97
C ASP A 223 10.75 -37.99 -43.92
N GLY A 224 9.54 -37.45 -43.92
CA GLY A 224 8.48 -37.72 -44.86
C GLY A 224 8.72 -36.88 -46.10
N ASP A 225 9.64 -37.38 -46.91
CA ASP A 225 9.91 -37.01 -48.30
C ASP A 225 8.63 -36.59 -49.03
N SER A 226 8.43 -35.29 -49.22
CA SER A 226 7.39 -34.75 -50.07
C SER A 226 7.89 -33.48 -50.74
N ASN A 227 8.64 -33.71 -51.83
CA ASN A 227 8.82 -32.78 -52.93
C ASN A 227 7.53 -32.00 -53.22
N SER A 228 7.55 -30.70 -52.98
CA SER A 228 6.72 -29.77 -53.73
C SER A 228 7.50 -28.47 -53.92
N ASP A 229 8.15 -28.41 -55.07
CA ASP A 229 8.66 -27.18 -55.67
C ASP A 229 7.49 -26.21 -55.86
N VAL A 230 7.47 -25.13 -55.09
CA VAL A 230 6.70 -23.93 -55.44
C VAL A 230 7.58 -22.71 -55.20
N ASP A 231 8.09 -22.19 -56.30
CA ASP A 231 8.82 -20.94 -56.40
C ASP A 231 7.94 -19.74 -56.03
N GLY A 232 8.56 -18.83 -55.27
CA GLY A 232 8.29 -17.39 -55.36
C GLY A 232 7.21 -16.85 -54.43
N GLU A 233 7.61 -16.19 -53.35
CA GLU A 233 7.46 -14.74 -53.17
C GLU A 233 8.18 -14.29 -51.88
N ALA A 234 9.01 -13.24 -52.00
CA ALA A 234 9.91 -12.79 -50.94
C ALA A 234 9.16 -12.07 -49.79
N PRO A 235 9.34 -12.46 -48.52
CA PRO A 235 8.83 -11.68 -47.40
C PRO A 235 9.85 -10.62 -46.98
N ARG A 236 9.35 -9.39 -46.87
CA ARG A 236 10.03 -8.21 -46.35
C ARG A 236 10.57 -8.46 -44.94
N SER A 237 11.82 -8.07 -44.74
CA SER A 237 12.57 -8.15 -43.49
C SER A 237 11.95 -7.30 -42.37
N THR A 238 11.09 -7.89 -41.56
CA THR A 238 10.77 -7.37 -40.23
C THR A 238 11.97 -7.66 -39.33
N GLY A 239 12.60 -6.61 -38.81
CA GLY A 239 13.78 -6.69 -37.96
C GLY A 239 13.59 -7.64 -36.78
N HIS A 240 14.16 -8.84 -36.91
CA HIS A 240 14.34 -9.78 -35.82
C HIS A 240 15.17 -9.09 -34.73
N ILE A 241 14.49 -8.73 -33.64
CA ILE A 241 15.15 -8.53 -32.35
C ILE A 241 15.85 -9.85 -32.06
N ALA A 242 17.18 -9.82 -32.09
CA ALA A 242 18.02 -10.98 -31.81
C ALA A 242 17.64 -11.52 -30.42
N GLU A 243 16.93 -12.64 -30.40
CA GLU A 243 16.83 -13.46 -29.20
C GLU A 243 18.28 -13.83 -28.82
N PRO A 244 18.72 -13.53 -27.59
CA PRO A 244 20.06 -13.88 -27.16
C PRO A 244 20.22 -15.39 -27.30
N SER A 245 21.10 -15.79 -28.21
CA SER A 245 21.50 -17.15 -28.49
C SER A 245 22.15 -17.76 -27.25
N SER A 246 21.32 -18.23 -26.31
CA SER A 246 21.74 -19.07 -25.20
C SER A 246 22.04 -20.46 -25.75
N SER A 247 23.32 -20.78 -25.87
CA SER A 247 23.82 -22.10 -26.21
C SER A 247 23.36 -23.14 -25.19
N GLY A 248 22.17 -23.70 -25.40
CA GLY A 248 22.04 -25.13 -25.68
C GLY A 248 22.17 -26.12 -24.54
N GLU A 249 22.05 -25.74 -23.27
CA GLU A 249 21.52 -26.71 -22.31
C GLU A 249 20.02 -26.81 -22.54
N LEU A 250 19.61 -27.88 -23.23
CA LEU A 250 18.25 -28.38 -23.34
C LEU A 250 17.75 -28.80 -21.96
N ASN A 251 17.61 -27.84 -21.06
CA ASN A 251 17.08 -28.07 -19.75
C ASN A 251 15.57 -28.16 -19.92
N ASP A 252 15.02 -29.33 -19.58
CA ASP A 252 13.58 -29.48 -19.38
C ASP A 252 13.16 -28.32 -18.46
N GLU A 253 12.21 -27.50 -18.92
CA GLU A 253 11.75 -26.31 -18.21
C GLU A 253 10.23 -26.35 -18.04
N ALA A 254 9.76 -26.18 -16.82
CA ALA A 254 8.38 -25.88 -16.50
C ALA A 254 8.23 -24.37 -16.33
N LYS A 255 7.34 -23.77 -17.12
CA LYS A 255 7.00 -22.35 -17.04
C LYS A 255 5.53 -22.22 -16.64
N VAL A 256 5.28 -21.51 -15.55
CA VAL A 256 3.93 -21.14 -15.11
C VAL A 256 3.80 -19.64 -15.29
N THR A 257 2.84 -19.19 -16.08
CA THR A 257 2.49 -17.79 -16.23
C THR A 257 1.11 -17.54 -15.67
N PHE A 258 0.98 -16.52 -14.83
CA PHE A 258 -0.27 -16.04 -14.27
C PHE A 258 -0.48 -14.60 -14.70
N PHE A 259 -1.67 -14.32 -15.20
CA PHE A 259 -2.09 -13.01 -15.64
C PHE A 259 -3.41 -12.65 -14.96
N ALA A 260 -3.58 -11.38 -14.58
CA ALA A 260 -4.84 -10.86 -14.07
C ALA A 260 -4.94 -9.35 -14.28
N ASP A 261 -6.17 -8.86 -14.53
CA ASP A 261 -6.50 -7.44 -14.62
C ASP A 261 -7.36 -7.01 -13.43
N HIS A 262 -7.24 -5.73 -13.05
CA HIS A 262 -8.06 -5.06 -12.04
C HIS A 262 -8.30 -5.86 -10.75
N TRP A 263 -7.25 -6.49 -10.22
CA TRP A 263 -7.36 -7.27 -8.99
C TRP A 263 -7.40 -6.35 -7.77
N HIS A 264 -8.54 -6.35 -7.08
CA HIS A 264 -8.75 -5.58 -5.87
C HIS A 264 -8.96 -6.53 -4.69
N THR A 265 -8.11 -6.43 -3.67
CA THR A 265 -8.21 -7.23 -2.45
C THR A 265 -8.22 -6.34 -1.21
N TYR A 266 -9.07 -6.66 -0.25
CA TYR A 266 -9.24 -5.88 0.98
C TYR A 266 -8.66 -6.61 2.19
N ASN A 267 -7.80 -5.94 2.95
CA ASN A 267 -7.25 -6.46 4.19
C ASN A 267 -7.96 -5.85 5.38
N HIS A 268 -8.77 -6.64 6.09
CA HIS A 268 -9.46 -6.18 7.30
C HIS A 268 -8.52 -5.91 8.48
N ILE A 269 -7.38 -6.62 8.59
CA ILE A 269 -6.43 -6.40 9.70
C ILE A 269 -5.85 -4.99 9.61
N ASN A 270 -5.48 -4.57 8.40
CA ASN A 270 -4.78 -3.31 8.19
C ASN A 270 -5.72 -2.20 7.65
N SER A 271 -7.00 -2.53 7.41
CA SER A 271 -7.99 -1.66 6.76
C SER A 271 -7.48 -1.10 5.44
N ARG A 272 -6.90 -1.95 4.60
CA ARG A 272 -6.23 -1.54 3.35
C ARG A 272 -6.84 -2.20 2.13
N LEU A 273 -7.08 -1.39 1.12
CA LEU A 273 -7.43 -1.86 -0.21
C LEU A 273 -6.15 -1.89 -1.05
N TYR A 274 -5.81 -3.07 -1.55
CA TYR A 274 -4.74 -3.29 -2.51
C TYR A 274 -5.39 -3.43 -3.89
N GLU A 275 -5.11 -2.48 -4.77
CA GLU A 275 -5.56 -2.49 -6.16
C GLU A 275 -4.36 -2.75 -7.06
N PHE A 276 -4.51 -3.67 -8.01
CA PHE A 276 -3.54 -3.94 -9.05
C PHE A 276 -4.25 -3.78 -10.39
N GLY A 277 -3.84 -2.80 -11.20
CA GLY A 277 -4.44 -2.60 -12.52
C GLY A 277 -4.17 -3.78 -13.45
N ARG A 278 -2.93 -4.28 -13.43
CA ARG A 278 -2.52 -5.49 -14.16
C ARG A 278 -1.43 -6.22 -13.41
N ILE A 279 -1.46 -7.54 -13.46
CA ILE A 279 -0.44 -8.44 -12.93
C ILE A 279 -0.02 -9.41 -14.03
N ASP A 280 1.29 -9.54 -14.20
CA ASP A 280 1.93 -10.58 -15.00
C ASP A 280 3.01 -11.23 -14.14
N ALA A 281 2.82 -12.49 -13.81
CA ALA A 281 3.76 -13.26 -13.02
C ALA A 281 4.22 -14.49 -13.80
N GLN A 282 5.51 -14.73 -13.82
CA GLN A 282 6.12 -15.85 -14.48
C GLN A 282 7.06 -16.58 -13.51
N LEU A 283 6.77 -17.86 -13.28
CA LEU A 283 7.67 -18.79 -12.61
C LEU A 283 8.30 -19.70 -13.65
N ARG A 284 9.63 -19.74 -13.71
CA ARG A 284 10.42 -20.59 -14.58
C ARG A 284 11.22 -21.56 -13.71
N ARG A 285 11.11 -22.85 -13.93
CA ARG A 285 11.78 -23.87 -13.11
C ARG A 285 12.31 -25.00 -13.98
N SER A 286 13.56 -25.43 -13.72
CA SER A 286 14.09 -26.67 -14.29
C SER A 286 13.45 -27.88 -13.61
N TRP A 287 13.11 -28.94 -14.36
CA TRP A 287 12.56 -30.16 -13.76
C TRP A 287 13.55 -30.88 -12.85
N ALA A 288 14.84 -30.84 -13.18
CA ALA A 288 15.91 -31.42 -12.37
C ALA A 288 16.27 -30.55 -11.16
N GLY A 289 16.02 -29.23 -11.26
CA GLY A 289 16.36 -28.25 -10.24
C GLY A 289 15.29 -28.04 -9.17
N GLU A 290 15.73 -27.81 -7.93
CA GLU A 290 14.87 -27.22 -6.90
C GLU A 290 14.74 -25.70 -7.04
N GLU A 291 15.59 -25.09 -7.85
CA GLU A 291 15.68 -23.65 -8.04
C GLU A 291 15.04 -23.23 -9.36
N GLY A 292 14.36 -22.09 -9.32
CA GLY A 292 13.79 -21.44 -10.49
C GLY A 292 13.97 -19.93 -10.43
N THR A 293 13.57 -19.24 -11.48
CA THR A 293 13.47 -17.78 -11.49
C THR A 293 11.99 -17.39 -11.38
N PHE A 294 11.70 -16.35 -10.61
CA PHE A 294 10.35 -15.79 -10.52
C PHE A 294 10.39 -14.32 -10.89
N VAL A 295 9.53 -13.92 -11.81
CA VAL A 295 9.39 -12.53 -12.25
C VAL A 295 7.94 -12.14 -12.04
N LEU A 296 7.71 -11.00 -11.43
CA LEU A 296 6.39 -10.41 -11.23
C LEU A 296 6.47 -8.95 -11.70
N VAL A 297 5.66 -8.62 -12.70
CA VAL A 297 5.45 -7.25 -13.15
C VAL A 297 4.03 -6.88 -12.80
N SER A 298 3.87 -5.82 -12.01
CA SER A 298 2.57 -5.28 -11.69
C SER A 298 2.48 -3.82 -12.10
N GLN A 299 1.32 -3.42 -12.61
CA GLN A 299 1.05 -2.08 -13.10
C GLN A 299 -0.09 -1.44 -12.32
N GLU A 300 -0.04 -0.12 -12.19
CA GLU A 300 -1.03 0.72 -11.52
C GLU A 300 -1.37 0.25 -10.10
N CYS A 301 -0.35 -0.14 -9.34
CA CYS A 301 -0.52 -0.65 -7.97
C CYS A 301 -0.92 0.49 -7.03
N ARG A 302 -2.00 0.32 -6.27
CA ARG A 302 -2.42 1.26 -5.22
C ARG A 302 -2.64 0.53 -3.92
N TRP A 303 -2.04 1.02 -2.84
CA TRP A 303 -2.32 0.57 -1.48
C TRP A 303 -2.91 1.75 -0.72
N THR A 304 -4.23 1.73 -0.57
CA THR A 304 -4.97 2.82 0.06
C THR A 304 -5.56 2.36 1.38
N ARG A 305 -5.48 3.23 2.41
CA ARG A 305 -6.21 2.99 3.65
C ARG A 305 -7.69 3.29 3.42
N VAL A 306 -8.54 2.31 3.71
CA VAL A 306 -9.99 2.47 3.76
C VAL A 306 -10.41 2.72 5.20
N LEU A 307 -11.44 3.55 5.39
CA LEU A 307 -12.04 3.74 6.70
C LEU A 307 -12.86 2.49 7.05
N ASN A 308 -12.56 1.87 8.19
CA ASN A 308 -13.42 0.81 8.72
C ASN A 308 -14.84 1.35 8.96
N GLU A 309 -15.84 0.48 8.84
CA GLU A 309 -17.23 0.82 9.15
C GLU A 309 -17.39 1.32 10.59
N GLU A 310 -16.63 0.79 11.54
CA GLU A 310 -16.57 1.28 12.91
C GLU A 310 -16.07 2.73 12.98
N GLU A 311 -14.97 3.06 12.29
CA GLU A 311 -14.44 4.43 12.24
C GLU A 311 -15.44 5.40 11.57
N LEU A 312 -16.19 4.91 10.57
CA LEU A 312 -17.27 5.66 9.92
C LEU A 312 -18.47 5.86 10.87
N SER A 313 -18.83 4.82 11.63
CA SER A 313 -19.95 4.82 12.58
C SER A 313 -19.67 5.74 13.76
N ASP A 314 -18.48 5.65 14.36
CA ASP A 314 -18.02 6.58 15.40
C ASP A 314 -18.08 8.03 14.92
N ARG A 315 -17.79 8.26 13.63
CA ARG A 315 -17.92 9.57 13.01
C ARG A 315 -19.37 10.03 12.90
N ARG A 316 -20.26 9.18 12.39
CA ARG A 316 -21.69 9.49 12.28
C ARG A 316 -22.25 9.83 13.67
N HIS A 317 -21.94 9.01 14.68
CA HIS A 317 -22.32 9.29 16.07
C HIS A 317 -21.71 10.60 16.63
N SER A 318 -20.48 10.93 16.26
CA SER A 318 -19.86 12.20 16.68
C SER A 318 -20.52 13.44 16.05
N LEU A 319 -21.09 13.30 14.86
CA LEU A 319 -21.79 14.36 14.13
C LEU A 319 -23.25 14.52 14.60
N GLU A 320 -23.92 13.40 14.91
CA GLU A 320 -25.36 13.40 15.21
C GLU A 320 -25.70 13.87 16.63
N SER A 321 -24.77 13.82 17.60
CA SER A 321 -25.06 14.30 18.97
C SER A 321 -23.85 14.91 19.67
N PRO A 322 -23.49 16.16 19.36
CA PRO A 322 -22.54 16.90 20.17
C PRO A 322 -23.31 17.48 21.35
N SER A 323 -23.28 16.75 22.49
CA SER A 323 -23.70 17.30 23.78
C SER A 323 -23.07 18.70 23.98
N PRO A 324 -23.79 19.68 24.54
CA PRO A 324 -23.33 21.07 24.61
C PRO A 324 -21.98 21.20 25.34
N LEU A 325 -21.74 20.35 26.35
CA LEU A 325 -20.45 20.26 27.05
C LEU A 325 -19.30 19.80 26.14
N ARG A 326 -19.57 18.89 25.19
CA ARG A 326 -18.56 18.40 24.23
C ARG A 326 -18.22 19.45 23.17
N ARG A 327 -19.16 20.34 22.82
CA ARG A 327 -18.91 21.53 21.96
C ARG A 327 -17.97 22.51 22.68
N LEU A 328 -18.26 22.84 23.94
CA LEU A 328 -17.40 23.71 24.77
C LEU A 328 -16.00 23.11 24.97
N ALA A 329 -15.90 21.82 25.27
CA ALA A 329 -14.63 21.11 25.39
C ALA A 329 -13.86 21.01 24.06
N SER A 330 -14.55 21.03 22.90
CA SER A 330 -13.89 21.08 21.58
C SER A 330 -13.34 22.47 21.24
N TRP A 331 -13.99 23.53 21.74
CA TRP A 331 -13.58 24.92 21.56
C TRP A 331 -12.44 25.34 22.49
N LEU A 332 -12.40 24.82 23.72
CA LEU A 332 -11.40 25.19 24.72
C LEU A 332 -10.07 24.42 24.60
N CYS A 333 -10.09 23.23 23.99
CA CYS A 333 -8.91 22.37 23.85
C CYS A 333 -8.35 22.16 22.41
N PRO A 334 -8.45 23.08 21.43
CA PRO A 334 -7.81 22.91 20.11
C PRO A 334 -6.31 22.59 20.17
N PRO A 335 -5.46 23.30 20.95
CA PRO A 335 -4.02 23.01 20.94
C PRO A 335 -3.71 21.66 21.61
N PHE A 336 -4.48 21.27 22.64
CA PHE A 336 -4.28 19.99 23.30
C PHE A 336 -4.70 18.81 22.41
N ARG A 337 -5.84 18.92 21.71
CA ARG A 337 -6.27 17.89 20.76
C ARG A 337 -5.31 17.79 19.56
N LEU A 338 -4.81 18.91 19.06
CA LEU A 338 -3.79 18.94 18.03
C LEU A 338 -2.51 18.24 18.52
N LEU A 339 -2.05 18.53 19.73
CA LEU A 339 -0.86 17.90 20.30
C LEU A 339 -1.05 16.40 20.56
N GLN A 340 -2.20 16.01 21.11
CA GLN A 340 -2.56 14.61 21.30
C GLN A 340 -2.62 13.86 19.98
N THR A 341 -3.22 14.45 18.95
CA THR A 341 -3.27 13.83 17.61
C THR A 341 -1.91 13.76 16.97
N ILE A 342 -1.05 14.77 17.09
CA ILE A 342 0.36 14.69 16.65
C ILE A 342 1.06 13.52 17.35
N PHE A 343 0.95 13.43 18.67
CA PHE A 343 1.67 12.45 19.46
C PHE A 343 1.18 11.03 19.17
N SER A 344 -0.13 10.80 19.16
CA SER A 344 -0.70 9.51 18.78
C SER A 344 -0.27 9.14 17.36
N THR A 345 -0.32 10.09 16.43
CA THR A 345 0.09 9.90 15.04
C THR A 345 1.56 9.52 14.92
N ILE A 346 2.46 10.18 15.67
CA ILE A 346 3.89 9.83 15.70
C ILE A 346 4.08 8.42 16.28
N ILE A 347 3.38 8.07 17.36
CA ILE A 347 3.43 6.72 17.92
C ILE A 347 2.96 5.69 16.89
N TYR A 348 1.83 5.94 16.23
CA TYR A 348 1.32 5.06 15.16
C TYR A 348 2.29 4.96 13.98
N LEU A 349 2.95 6.07 13.61
CA LEU A 349 3.97 6.08 12.57
C LEU A 349 5.18 5.24 12.94
N CYS A 350 5.59 5.26 14.21
CA CYS A 350 6.69 4.44 14.71
C CYS A 350 6.31 2.96 14.79
N MET A 351 5.08 2.64 15.21
CA MET A 351 4.62 1.26 15.40
C MET A 351 4.20 0.59 14.09
N SER A 352 3.64 1.34 13.14
CA SER A 352 3.05 0.82 11.91
C SER A 352 3.11 1.86 10.79
N PRO A 353 4.30 2.15 10.23
CA PRO A 353 4.50 3.21 9.24
C PRO A 353 3.64 2.98 7.98
N MET A 354 3.69 1.76 7.45
CA MET A 354 2.51 0.94 7.12
C MET A 354 1.22 1.73 6.97
N SER A 355 0.51 1.82 8.09
CA SER A 355 -0.89 2.21 8.23
C SER A 355 -1.21 3.66 7.84
N LEU A 356 -0.21 4.56 7.81
CA LEU A 356 -0.40 6.00 7.63
C LEU A 356 0.02 6.51 6.25
N VAL A 357 0.52 5.60 5.41
CA VAL A 357 1.05 5.91 4.08
C VAL A 357 0.17 5.28 3.02
N ASP A 358 -0.35 6.10 2.12
CA ASP A 358 -0.92 5.61 0.87
C ASP A 358 0.19 5.48 -0.15
N LEU A 359 0.20 4.38 -0.89
CA LEU A 359 1.22 4.10 -1.87
C LEU A 359 0.59 3.95 -3.25
N TYR A 360 1.17 4.63 -4.23
CA TYR A 360 0.88 4.43 -5.64
C TYR A 360 2.17 4.07 -6.37
N ALA A 361 2.16 3.00 -7.16
CA ALA A 361 3.28 2.62 -7.99
C ALA A 361 2.76 2.28 -9.40
N PRO A 362 3.02 3.13 -10.40
CA PRO A 362 2.58 2.86 -11.78
C PRO A 362 3.14 1.53 -12.32
N ARG A 363 4.34 1.15 -11.89
CA ARG A 363 4.97 -0.12 -12.25
C ARG A 363 5.88 -0.62 -11.14
N ILE A 364 5.71 -1.90 -10.79
CA ILE A 364 6.51 -2.66 -9.84
C ILE A 364 7.07 -3.88 -10.59
N ASP A 365 8.39 -3.98 -10.71
CA ASP A 365 9.06 -5.17 -11.22
C ASP A 365 9.77 -5.88 -10.05
N VAL A 366 9.36 -7.11 -9.75
CA VAL A 366 9.97 -7.96 -8.73
C VAL A 366 10.61 -9.16 -9.42
N THR A 367 11.91 -9.35 -9.23
CA THR A 367 12.64 -10.50 -9.75
C THR A 367 13.27 -11.29 -8.61
N PHE A 368 13.19 -12.61 -8.69
CA PHE A 368 13.90 -13.53 -7.82
C PHE A 368 14.82 -14.39 -8.69
N ASP A 369 16.12 -14.30 -8.43
CA ASP A 369 17.11 -15.06 -9.20
C ASP A 369 17.10 -16.54 -8.82
N HIS A 370 17.02 -16.83 -7.52
CA HIS A 370 16.92 -18.20 -6.98
C HIS A 370 15.65 -18.31 -6.13
N PHE A 371 14.56 -18.68 -6.79
CA PHE A 371 13.25 -18.88 -6.19
C PHE A 371 13.01 -20.36 -5.90
N ARG A 372 12.71 -20.69 -4.64
CA ARG A 372 12.29 -22.02 -4.22
C ARG A 372 10.83 -21.98 -3.76
N ILE A 373 10.00 -22.86 -4.32
CA ILE A 373 8.57 -22.95 -3.93
C ILE A 373 8.44 -23.31 -2.44
N ARG A 374 9.37 -24.12 -1.89
CA ARG A 374 9.37 -24.48 -0.46
C ARG A 374 9.63 -23.28 0.46
N ASP A 375 10.34 -22.26 -0.02
CA ASP A 375 10.59 -21.02 0.71
C ASP A 375 9.42 -20.02 0.54
N ALA A 376 8.49 -20.32 -0.38
CA ALA A 376 7.30 -19.50 -0.54
C ALA A 376 6.45 -19.66 0.72
N GLU A 377 6.29 -18.56 1.44
CA GLU A 377 5.37 -18.48 2.58
C GLU A 377 3.95 -18.92 2.21
N LEU A 378 3.56 -18.78 0.94
CA LEU A 378 2.31 -19.31 0.42
C LEU A 378 2.14 -20.80 0.74
N TYR A 379 3.18 -21.63 0.61
CA TYR A 379 3.07 -23.04 0.92
C TYR A 379 2.84 -23.26 2.42
N ARG A 380 3.62 -22.58 3.27
CA ARG A 380 3.51 -22.72 4.73
C ARG A 380 2.18 -22.16 5.28
N HIS A 381 1.78 -20.97 4.84
CA HIS A 381 0.53 -20.35 5.27
C HIS A 381 -0.67 -21.05 4.65
N GLY A 382 -0.57 -21.45 3.38
CA GLY A 382 -1.60 -22.24 2.69
C GLY A 382 -1.80 -23.60 3.35
N SER A 383 -0.74 -24.30 3.75
CA SER A 383 -0.87 -25.58 4.46
C SER A 383 -1.49 -25.40 5.84
N LEU A 384 -1.09 -24.36 6.60
CA LEU A 384 -1.69 -24.04 7.90
C LEU A 384 -3.16 -23.63 7.76
N PHE A 385 -3.49 -22.87 6.72
CA PHE A 385 -4.87 -22.47 6.42
C PHE A 385 -5.71 -23.69 6.05
N LEU A 386 -5.21 -24.54 5.15
CA LEU A 386 -5.86 -25.79 4.75
C LEU A 386 -6.06 -26.71 5.95
N GLN A 387 -5.07 -26.84 6.83
CA GLN A 387 -5.19 -27.61 8.06
C GLN A 387 -6.29 -27.06 8.97
N ARG A 388 -6.30 -25.75 9.24
CA ARG A 388 -7.38 -25.11 10.04
C ARG A 388 -8.76 -25.29 9.41
N TYR A 389 -8.84 -25.21 8.08
CA TYR A 389 -10.08 -25.42 7.35
C TYR A 389 -10.58 -26.87 7.48
N ILE A 390 -9.68 -27.85 7.37
CA ILE A 390 -10.00 -29.27 7.60
C ILE A 390 -10.47 -29.49 9.04
N ASP A 391 -9.77 -28.93 10.02
CA ASP A 391 -10.12 -29.06 11.44
C ASP A 391 -11.50 -28.43 11.74
N GLN A 392 -11.78 -27.24 11.21
CA GLN A 392 -13.08 -26.59 11.34
C GLN A 392 -14.20 -27.40 10.67
N ARG A 393 -13.96 -27.95 9.48
CA ARG A 393 -14.94 -28.77 8.76
C ARG A 393 -15.25 -30.07 9.52
N GLN A 394 -14.24 -30.68 10.16
CA GLN A 394 -14.45 -31.84 11.02
C GLN A 394 -15.33 -31.49 12.23
N LEU A 395 -15.08 -30.35 12.89
CA LEU A 395 -15.92 -29.87 14.00
C LEU A 395 -17.37 -29.62 13.57
N TRP A 396 -17.58 -29.02 12.39
CA TRP A 396 -18.92 -28.78 11.86
C TRP A 396 -19.63 -30.08 11.52
N SER A 397 -18.92 -31.07 10.96
CA SER A 397 -19.50 -32.38 10.71
C SER A 397 -19.94 -33.06 12.02
N ALA A 398 -19.16 -32.95 13.09
CA ALA A 398 -19.50 -33.50 14.39
C ALA A 398 -20.72 -32.80 15.02
N ASP A 399 -20.84 -31.47 14.91
CA ASP A 399 -22.01 -30.72 15.41
C ASP A 399 -23.29 -31.01 14.58
N ILE A 400 -23.16 -31.18 13.27
CA ILE A 400 -24.30 -31.56 12.42
C ILE A 400 -24.76 -32.98 12.77
N TRP A 401 -23.83 -33.94 12.92
CA TRP A 401 -24.18 -35.30 13.31
C TRP A 401 -24.77 -35.37 14.72
N SER A 402 -24.29 -34.59 15.68
CA SER A 402 -24.84 -34.54 17.04
C SER A 402 -26.28 -34.00 17.02
N ARG A 403 -26.56 -32.95 16.24
CA ARG A 403 -27.91 -32.40 16.06
C ARG A 403 -28.85 -33.37 15.36
N ILE A 404 -28.38 -34.08 14.32
CA ILE A 404 -29.17 -35.11 13.63
C ILE A 404 -29.50 -36.26 14.59
N LEU A 405 -28.50 -36.77 15.32
CA LEU A 405 -28.69 -37.82 16.32
C LEU A 405 -29.67 -37.41 17.42
N LEU A 406 -29.51 -36.21 17.99
CA LEU A 406 -30.41 -35.70 19.03
C LEU A 406 -31.83 -35.49 18.49
N SER A 407 -31.99 -35.00 17.26
CA SER A 407 -33.31 -34.84 16.62
C SER A 407 -33.96 -36.19 16.27
N GLY A 408 -33.17 -37.19 15.89
CA GLY A 408 -33.64 -38.55 15.60
C GLY A 408 -34.07 -39.29 16.87
N ILE A 409 -33.28 -39.17 17.94
CA ILE A 409 -33.62 -39.74 19.26
C ILE A 409 -34.86 -39.06 19.84
N GLY A 410 -35.00 -37.74 19.71
CA GLY A 410 -36.21 -37.03 20.13
C GLY A 410 -37.48 -37.54 19.45
N ARG A 411 -37.44 -37.75 18.13
CA ARG A 411 -38.57 -38.32 17.38
C ARG A 411 -38.87 -39.78 17.73
N LEU A 412 -37.84 -40.57 18.05
CA LEU A 412 -38.01 -41.97 18.48
C LEU A 412 -38.59 -42.09 19.90
N LEU A 413 -38.31 -41.13 20.77
CA LEU A 413 -38.83 -41.08 22.14
C LEU A 413 -40.23 -40.46 22.25
N GLY A 414 -40.84 -40.04 21.14
CA GLY A 414 -42.24 -39.58 21.10
C GLY A 414 -42.49 -38.26 21.80
N VAL A 415 -41.51 -37.34 21.78
CA VAL A 415 -41.69 -35.92 22.13
C VAL A 415 -41.81 -35.08 20.87
#